data_AF-A0A3P6CTV9-F1
#
_entry.id   AF-A0A3P6CTV9-F1
#
_cell.length_a   1.000
_cell.length_b   1.000
_cell.length_c   1.000
_cell.angle_alpha   90.00
_cell.angle_beta   90.00
_cell.angle_gamma   90.00
#
_symmetry.space_group_name_H-M   'P 1'
#
loop_
_entity.id
_entity.type
_entity.pdbx_description
1 polymer ?
#
loop_
_entity_poly.entity_id
_entity_poly.type
_entity_poly.pdbx_seq_one_letter_code
_entity_poly.pdbx_strand_id
1 'polypeptide(L)'
;MLHKNLEIAEMAFSKLIVLEPRNNGYYSLLISMYAGENGWRDVAEVRGRMIELGIEKICPGASWIQLDKRVHLFAAADTSHSTSDEVYLLLDEIYEHMRLAQELSMHIKSY
;
A
#
# COMPACT_ATOMS: atom_id res chain seq x y z
N MET A 1 -13.27 10.43 -3.86
CA MET A 1 -12.74 10.57 -2.48
C MET A 1 -13.94 10.83 -1.59
N LEU A 2 -14.17 10.00 -0.56
CA LEU A 2 -15.19 10.30 0.45
C LEU A 2 -14.81 11.64 1.12
N HIS A 3 -15.81 12.42 1.53
CA HIS A 3 -15.55 13.66 2.27
C HIS A 3 -14.69 13.35 3.49
N LYS A 4 -13.64 14.14 3.72
CA LYS A 4 -12.55 13.91 4.69
C LYS A 4 -13.04 13.98 6.14
N ASN A 5 -13.87 13.04 6.55
CA ASN A 5 -14.31 12.87 7.92
C ASN A 5 -14.05 11.42 8.33
N LEU A 6 -12.87 11.20 8.91
CA LEU A 6 -12.40 9.90 9.35
C LEU A 6 -13.33 9.30 10.42
N GLU A 7 -13.82 10.11 11.35
CA GLU A 7 -14.73 9.67 12.42
C GLU A 7 -16.03 9.04 11.88
N ILE A 8 -16.68 9.70 10.91
CA ILE A 8 -17.87 9.16 10.25
C ILE A 8 -17.53 7.88 9.50
N ALA A 9 -16.37 7.83 8.86
CA ALA A 9 -15.95 6.66 8.09
C ALA A 9 -15.66 5.45 8.97
N GLU A 10 -15.01 5.62 10.12
CA GLU A 10 -14.80 4.56 11.11
C GLU A 10 -16.13 4.03 11.66
N MET A 11 -17.08 4.94 11.95
CA MET A 11 -18.41 4.54 12.40
C MET A 11 -19.13 3.74 11.32
N ALA A 12 -19.10 4.19 10.07
CA ALA A 12 -19.70 3.45 8.96
C ALA A 12 -19.01 2.09 8.75
N PHE A 13 -17.68 2.07 8.77
CA PHE A 13 -16.88 0.86 8.62
C PHE A 13 -17.22 -0.17 9.71
N SER A 14 -17.30 0.23 10.98
CA SER A 14 -17.62 -0.67 12.09
C SER A 14 -18.96 -1.40 11.92
N LYS A 15 -19.95 -0.73 11.33
CA LYS A 15 -21.26 -1.33 11.01
C LYS A 15 -21.19 -2.22 9.78
N LEU A 16 -20.48 -1.77 8.73
CA LEU A 16 -20.38 -2.50 7.46
C LEU A 16 -19.60 -3.81 7.59
N ILE A 17 -18.53 -3.85 8.37
CA ILE A 17 -17.75 -5.08 8.58
C ILE A 17 -18.51 -6.15 9.38
N VAL A 18 -19.51 -5.76 10.18
CA VAL A 18 -20.38 -6.73 10.86
C VAL A 18 -21.31 -7.42 9.86
N LEU A 19 -21.76 -6.69 8.84
CA LEU A 19 -22.68 -7.18 7.82
C LEU A 19 -21.96 -7.98 6.72
N GLU A 20 -20.86 -7.42 6.20
CA GLU A 20 -20.08 -8.04 5.12
C GLU A 20 -18.57 -8.01 5.47
N PRO A 21 -18.13 -8.84 6.43
CA PRO A 21 -16.76 -8.80 6.96
C PRO A 21 -15.67 -9.03 5.92
N ARG A 22 -15.99 -9.65 4.78
CA ARG A 22 -15.06 -10.00 3.69
C ARG A 22 -15.09 -9.02 2.52
N ASN A 23 -15.86 -7.93 2.59
CA ASN A 23 -15.94 -6.95 1.51
C ASN A 23 -14.68 -6.08 1.46
N ASN A 24 -13.77 -6.36 0.52
CA ASN A 24 -12.49 -5.65 0.37
C ASN A 24 -12.62 -4.14 0.06
N GLY A 25 -13.78 -3.70 -0.44
CA GLY A 25 -14.04 -2.30 -0.77
C GLY A 25 -14.09 -1.43 0.48
N TYR A 26 -14.69 -1.94 1.56
CA TYR A 26 -14.80 -1.21 2.83
C TYR A 26 -13.43 -0.98 3.47
N TYR A 27 -12.58 -2.00 3.48
CA TYR A 27 -11.20 -1.87 3.97
C TYR A 27 -10.37 -0.94 3.08
N SER A 28 -10.53 -1.04 1.76
CA SER A 28 -9.83 -0.16 0.82
C SER A 28 -10.17 1.31 1.02
N LEU A 29 -11.44 1.62 1.33
CA LEU A 29 -11.89 2.98 1.64
C LEU A 29 -11.25 3.50 2.93
N LEU A 30 -11.26 2.70 4.00
CA LEU A 30 -10.68 3.08 5.29
C LEU A 30 -9.16 3.31 5.18
N ILE A 31 -8.44 2.40 4.51
CA ILE A 31 -6.99 2.54 4.24
C ILE A 31 -6.70 3.84 3.48
N SER A 32 -7.51 4.18 2.48
CA SER A 32 -7.32 5.40 1.68
C SER A 32 -7.47 6.67 2.52
N MET A 33 -8.38 6.68 3.50
CA MET A 33 -8.57 7.80 4.40
C MET A 33 -7.41 7.96 5.37
N TYR A 34 -7.00 6.87 6.05
CA TYR A 34 -5.82 6.91 6.92
C TYR A 34 -4.56 7.35 6.17
N ALA A 35 -4.34 6.86 4.94
CA ALA A 35 -3.23 7.28 4.10
C ALA A 35 -3.28 8.79 3.78
N GLY A 36 -4.48 9.33 3.53
CA GLY A 36 -4.68 10.77 3.28
C GLY A 36 -4.38 11.67 4.49
N GLU A 37 -4.37 11.11 5.70
CA GLU A 37 -4.03 11.80 6.96
C GLU A 37 -2.66 11.40 7.51
N ASN A 38 -1.80 10.75 6.69
CA ASN A 38 -0.48 10.23 7.08
C ASN A 38 -0.52 9.17 8.21
N GLY A 39 -1.66 8.53 8.45
CA GLY A 39 -1.86 7.42 9.39
C GLY A 39 -1.32 6.08 8.89
N TRP A 40 -0.02 6.02 8.57
CA TRP A 40 0.61 4.82 7.98
C TRP A 40 0.58 3.60 8.92
N ARG A 41 0.56 3.85 10.24
CA ARG A 41 0.41 2.79 11.24
C ARG A 41 -0.97 2.13 11.16
N ASP A 42 -2.02 2.92 11.07
CA ASP A 42 -3.40 2.45 10.95
C ASP A 42 -3.63 1.73 9.62
N VAL A 43 -3.02 2.24 8.54
CA VAL A 43 -2.98 1.54 7.25
C VAL A 43 -2.37 0.14 7.38
N ALA A 44 -1.25 0.01 8.11
CA ALA A 44 -0.59 -1.27 8.32
C ALA A 44 -1.45 -2.23 9.15
N GLU A 45 -2.10 -1.74 10.20
CA GLU A 45 -3.00 -2.54 11.05
C GLU A 45 -4.20 -3.07 10.26
N VAL A 46 -4.88 -2.21 9.49
CA VAL A 46 -6.03 -2.62 8.67
C VAL A 46 -5.61 -3.65 7.63
N ARG A 47 -4.43 -3.48 7.00
CA ARG A 47 -3.87 -4.47 6.06
C ARG A 47 -3.53 -5.79 6.74
N GLY A 48 -2.96 -5.76 7.94
CA GLY A 48 -2.68 -6.95 8.74
C GLY A 48 -3.97 -7.76 9.01
N ARG A 49 -5.03 -7.09 9.46
CA ARG A 49 -6.34 -7.72 9.65
C ARG A 49 -6.91 -8.31 8.36
N MET A 50 -6.77 -7.62 7.22
CA MET A 50 -7.20 -8.16 5.93
C MET A 50 -6.48 -9.47 5.59
N ILE A 51 -5.17 -9.56 5.85
CA ILE A 51 -4.36 -10.76 5.65
C ILE A 51 -4.85 -11.90 6.55
N GLU A 52 -5.01 -11.64 7.85
CA GLU A 52 -5.52 -12.63 8.83
C GLU A 52 -6.89 -13.20 8.44
N LEU A 53 -7.75 -12.36 7.87
CA LEU A 53 -9.08 -12.75 7.41
C LEU A 53 -9.07 -13.42 6.02
N GLY A 54 -7.93 -13.46 5.32
CA GLY A 54 -7.83 -13.92 3.94
C GLY A 54 -8.65 -13.05 2.97
N ILE A 55 -8.70 -11.74 3.22
CA ILE A 55 -9.36 -10.76 2.38
C ILE A 55 -8.33 -10.23 1.39
N GLU A 56 -8.38 -10.76 0.19
CA GLU A 56 -7.54 -10.31 -0.90
C GLU A 56 -8.25 -9.22 -1.72
N LYS A 57 -7.44 -8.34 -2.29
CA LYS A 57 -7.92 -7.41 -3.31
C LYS A 57 -8.15 -8.24 -4.58
N ILE A 58 -9.42 -8.47 -4.93
CA ILE A 58 -9.82 -9.35 -6.05
C ILE A 58 -9.10 -8.97 -7.35
N CYS A 59 -8.79 -7.67 -7.51
CA CYS A 59 -7.88 -7.17 -8.54
C CYS A 59 -6.79 -6.31 -7.87
N PRO A 60 -5.57 -6.83 -7.63
CA PRO A 60 -4.47 -5.98 -7.19
C PRO A 60 -4.19 -4.91 -8.25
N GLY A 61 -3.73 -3.74 -7.81
CA GLY A 61 -3.23 -2.75 -8.76
C GLY A 61 -2.05 -3.37 -9.50
N ALA A 62 -2.06 -3.30 -10.83
CA ALA A 62 -0.98 -3.85 -11.64
C ALA A 62 -0.37 -2.75 -12.52
N SER A 63 0.93 -2.84 -12.73
CA SER A 63 1.68 -2.07 -13.69
C SER A 63 2.38 -3.01 -14.66
N TRP A 64 2.84 -2.51 -15.80
CA TRP A 64 3.59 -3.32 -16.75
C TRP A 64 4.66 -2.49 -17.43
N ILE A 65 5.70 -3.17 -17.88
CA ILE A 65 6.70 -2.61 -18.79
C ILE A 65 6.82 -3.51 -20.03
N GLN A 66 7.27 -2.93 -21.13
CA GLN A 66 7.56 -3.68 -22.34
C GLN A 66 9.06 -3.64 -22.61
N LEU A 67 9.69 -4.82 -22.66
CA LEU A 67 11.12 -5.00 -22.92
C LEU A 67 11.28 -6.11 -23.95
N ASP A 68 12.11 -5.91 -24.98
CA ASP A 68 12.36 -6.93 -26.03
C ASP A 68 11.10 -7.57 -26.62
N LYS A 69 10.06 -6.75 -26.85
CA LYS A 69 8.73 -7.18 -27.34
C LYS A 69 7.97 -8.13 -26.39
N ARG A 70 8.40 -8.25 -25.14
CA ARG A 70 7.69 -8.97 -24.07
C ARG A 70 7.09 -7.97 -23.08
N VAL A 71 5.90 -8.30 -22.58
CA VAL A 71 5.25 -7.54 -21.52
C VAL A 71 5.56 -8.21 -20.20
N HIS A 72 6.13 -7.45 -19.27
CA HIS A 72 6.37 -7.87 -17.89
C HIS A 72 5.34 -7.19 -17.00
N LEU A 73 4.49 -7.98 -16.36
CA LEU A 73 3.44 -7.52 -15.46
C LEU A 73 3.95 -7.54 -14.02
N PHE A 74 3.64 -6.48 -13.27
CA PHE A 74 3.93 -6.36 -11.85
C PHE A 74 2.62 -6.06 -11.12
N ALA A 75 2.07 -7.06 -10.44
CA ALA A 75 0.90 -6.88 -9.58
C ALA A 75 1.33 -6.49 -8.16
N ALA A 76 0.54 -5.67 -7.49
CA ALA A 76 0.79 -5.26 -6.12
C ALA A 76 0.84 -6.48 -5.19
N ALA A 77 1.92 -6.57 -4.40
CA ALA A 77 2.22 -7.68 -3.49
C ALA A 77 2.43 -9.05 -4.16
N ASP A 78 2.59 -9.10 -5.49
CA ASP A 78 2.97 -10.33 -6.19
C ASP A 78 4.45 -10.65 -5.95
N THR A 79 4.70 -11.92 -5.62
CA THR A 79 6.02 -12.50 -5.38
C THR A 79 6.21 -13.82 -6.15
N SER A 80 5.29 -14.14 -7.07
CA SER A 80 5.30 -15.39 -7.81
C SER A 80 6.34 -15.45 -8.93
N HIS A 81 6.91 -14.31 -9.32
CA HIS A 81 7.93 -14.24 -10.35
C HIS A 81 9.27 -14.75 -9.82
N SER A 82 9.97 -15.58 -10.60
CA SER A 82 11.23 -16.20 -10.17
C SER A 82 12.35 -15.21 -9.83
N THR A 83 12.23 -13.97 -10.29
CA THR A 83 13.17 -12.87 -10.02
C THR A 83 12.62 -11.85 -9.03
N SER A 84 11.50 -12.13 -8.37
CA SER A 84 10.88 -11.20 -7.41
C SER A 84 11.88 -10.78 -6.33
N ASP A 85 12.65 -11.71 -5.77
CA ASP A 85 13.65 -11.42 -4.73
C ASP A 85 14.71 -10.42 -5.21
N GLU A 86 15.24 -10.59 -6.41
CA GLU A 86 16.22 -9.67 -7.01
C GLU A 86 15.64 -8.27 -7.20
N VAL A 87 14.38 -8.19 -7.64
CA VAL A 87 13.67 -6.91 -7.81
C VAL A 87 13.48 -6.21 -6.47
N TYR A 88 13.06 -6.93 -5.42
CA TYR A 88 12.89 -6.35 -4.09
C TYR A 88 14.22 -5.90 -3.47
N LEU A 89 15.30 -6.69 -3.62
CA LEU A 89 16.64 -6.29 -3.18
C LEU A 89 17.10 -4.98 -3.84
N LEU A 90 16.89 -4.83 -5.15
CA LEU A 90 17.22 -3.60 -5.86
C LEU A 90 16.37 -2.40 -5.38
N LEU A 91 15.08 -2.64 -5.10
CA LEU A 91 14.19 -1.60 -4.56
C LEU A 91 14.64 -1.13 -3.18
N ASP A 92 15.08 -2.04 -2.31
CA ASP A 92 15.61 -1.73 -0.98
C ASP A 92 16.89 -0.88 -1.07
N GLU A 93 17.80 -1.24 -2.00
CA GLU A 93 19.02 -0.44 -2.25
C GLU A 93 18.68 0.98 -2.73
N ILE A 94 17.74 1.12 -3.67
CA ILE A 94 17.28 2.43 -4.15
C ILE A 94 16.66 3.24 -3.01
N TYR A 95 15.85 2.59 -2.15
CA TYR A 95 15.23 3.24 -1.01
C TYR A 95 16.26 3.79 -0.02
N GLU A 96 17.29 3.01 0.32
CA GLU A 96 18.37 3.47 1.19
C GLU A 96 19.14 4.65 0.58
N HIS A 97 19.43 4.61 -0.73
CA HIS A 97 20.04 5.75 -1.42
C HIS A 97 19.16 7.01 -1.35
N MET A 98 17.84 6.88 -1.52
CA MET A 98 16.90 8.00 -1.40
C MET A 98 16.86 8.56 0.03
N ARG A 99 16.82 7.69 1.04
CA ARG A 99 16.83 8.10 2.46
C ARG A 99 18.08 8.89 2.81
N LEU A 100 19.25 8.38 2.42
CA LEU A 100 20.54 9.05 2.64
C LEU A 100 20.61 10.40 1.91
N ALA A 101 20.12 10.48 0.67
CA ALA A 101 20.06 11.74 -0.08
C ALA A 101 19.15 12.77 0.60
N GLN A 102 18.04 12.33 1.20
CA GLN A 102 17.13 13.19 1.93
C GLN A 102 17.76 13.72 3.23
N GLU A 103 18.46 12.86 3.98
CA GLU A 103 19.20 13.24 5.19
C GLU A 103 20.31 14.25 4.89
N LEU A 104 21.09 14.02 3.83
CA LEU A 104 22.11 14.94 3.37
C LEU A 104 21.51 16.30 2.96
N SER A 105 20.37 16.28 2.25
CA SER A 105 19.65 17.50 1.86
C SER A 105 19.15 18.30 3.06
N MET A 106 18.71 17.63 4.13
CA MET A 106 18.33 18.29 5.39
C MET A 106 19.53 18.90 6.11
N HIS A 107 20.68 18.21 6.13
CA HIS A 107 21.90 18.71 6.75
C HIS A 107 22.48 19.93 6.02
N ILE A 108 22.50 19.92 4.68
CA ILE A 108 22.99 21.04 3.87
C ILE A 108 22.10 22.28 4.04
N LYS A 109 20.79 22.12 4.24
CA LYS A 109 19.85 23.24 4.47
C LYS A 109 19.89 23.81 5.90
N SER A 110 20.64 23.20 6.82
CA SER A 110 20.78 23.68 8.21
C SER A 110 21.99 24.61 8.44
N TYR A 111 22.74 24.93 7.38
CA TYR A 111 23.82 25.91 7.35
C TYR A 111 23.47 27.02 6.34
#